data_AF-A0AAD6XDL4-F1
#
_entry.id   AF-A0AAD6XDL4-F1
#
_cell.length_a   1.000
_cell.length_b   1.000
_cell.length_c   1.000
_cell.angle_alpha   90.00
_cell.angle_beta   90.00
_cell.angle_gamma   90.00
#
_symmetry.space_group_name_H-M   'P 1'
#
loop_
_entity.id
_entity.type
_entity.pdbx_description
1 polymer ?
#
loop_
_entity_poly.entity_id
_entity_poly.type
_entity_poly.pdbx_seq_one_letter_code
_entity_poly.pdbx_strand_id
1 'polypeptide(L)'
;MFSSVGKIIALAAMVGSAPSALAAQPTGGPAAMTLQIWSGPFACPAPDSTIPKGSAGTLLKTISIPETTCAVANFPLNSAFNATMTAAPKTGTAGCYVQLFKEQGCGTTLTNQYHGYPFDSVAVGSVVGCGNPVAFAYGAVEIVCE
;
A
#
# COMPACT_ATOMS: atom_id res chain seq x y z
N MET A 1 -49.62 -1.32 18.43
CA MET A 1 -48.41 -1.50 19.27
C MET A 1 -47.58 -2.61 18.65
N PHE A 2 -46.54 -2.27 17.87
CA PHE A 2 -45.57 -3.26 17.40
C PHE A 2 -44.18 -2.78 17.82
N SER A 3 -43.58 -3.58 18.69
CA SER A 3 -42.33 -3.33 19.39
C SER A 3 -41.14 -3.70 18.51
N SER A 4 -40.29 -2.70 18.26
CA SER A 4 -38.83 -2.74 18.11
C SER A 4 -38.19 -4.03 17.59
N VAL A 5 -37.97 -4.10 16.27
CA VAL A 5 -36.88 -4.91 15.70
C VAL A 5 -35.66 -4.01 15.62
N GLY A 6 -34.78 -4.14 16.61
CA GLY A 6 -33.49 -3.47 16.65
C GLY A 6 -32.68 -3.85 15.42
N LYS A 7 -32.49 -2.89 14.51
CA LYS A 7 -31.54 -3.01 13.41
C LYS A 7 -30.15 -3.07 14.00
N ILE A 8 -29.55 -4.25 13.96
CA ILE A 8 -28.11 -4.43 14.10
C ILE A 8 -27.48 -3.60 12.97
N ILE A 9 -26.91 -2.45 13.33
CA ILE A 9 -26.09 -1.64 12.43
C ILE A 9 -24.79 -2.43 12.27
N ALA A 10 -24.67 -3.16 11.17
CA ALA A 10 -23.39 -3.70 10.73
C ALA A 10 -22.47 -2.51 10.41
N LEU A 11 -21.53 -2.23 11.30
CA LEU A 11 -20.43 -1.31 11.05
C LEU A 11 -19.48 -2.02 10.06
N ALA A 12 -19.81 -1.97 8.77
CA ALA A 12 -18.85 -2.28 7.73
C ALA A 12 -17.78 -1.19 7.79
N ALA A 13 -16.57 -1.56 8.24
CA ALA A 13 -15.40 -0.73 8.09
C ALA A 13 -15.18 -0.52 6.58
N MET A 14 -15.63 0.63 6.08
CA MET A 14 -15.48 1.05 4.70
C MET A 14 -13.97 1.20 4.44
N VAL A 15 -13.34 0.19 3.84
CA VAL A 15 -12.08 0.40 3.13
C VAL A 15 -12.44 1.28 1.94
N GLY A 16 -12.25 2.59 2.09
CA GLY A 16 -12.41 3.54 1.00
C GLY A 16 -11.29 3.33 0.00
N SER A 17 -11.53 2.60 -1.08
CA SER A 17 -10.74 2.72 -2.30
C SER A 17 -11.36 3.82 -3.14
N ALA A 18 -10.56 4.82 -3.49
CA ALA A 18 -10.96 5.88 -4.41
C ALA A 18 -10.10 5.78 -5.67
N PRO A 19 -10.67 6.06 -6.87
CA PRO A 19 -9.84 6.26 -8.04
C PRO A 19 -8.87 7.42 -7.76
N SER A 20 -7.57 7.21 -8.02
CA SER A 20 -6.57 8.28 -7.86
C SER A 20 -6.93 9.43 -8.81
N ALA A 21 -7.28 10.58 -8.24
CA ALA A 21 -7.69 11.76 -8.99
C ALA A 21 -6.48 12.69 -9.23
N LEU A 22 -6.05 12.72 -10.50
CA LEU A 22 -5.30 13.76 -11.24
C LEU A 22 -3.79 13.64 -11.52
N ALA A 23 -3.51 14.00 -12.79
CA ALA A 23 -2.31 14.51 -13.45
C ALA A 23 -1.13 13.53 -13.66
N ALA A 24 -1.07 12.97 -14.88
CA ALA A 24 0.01 12.11 -15.37
C ALA A 24 0.18 10.78 -14.63
N GLN A 25 -0.94 10.11 -14.32
CA GLN A 25 -0.89 8.73 -13.85
C GLN A 25 -0.13 7.89 -14.87
N PRO A 26 0.92 7.17 -14.47
CA PRO A 26 1.80 6.58 -15.45
C PRO A 26 1.07 5.51 -16.25
N THR A 27 1.52 5.38 -17.49
CA THR A 27 0.80 4.63 -18.51
C THR A 27 1.15 3.14 -18.48
N GLY A 28 1.84 2.67 -17.41
CA GLY A 28 2.34 1.31 -17.23
C GLY A 28 1.30 0.25 -17.55
N GLY A 29 0.03 0.46 -17.25
CA GLY A 29 -1.07 -0.42 -17.68
C GLY A 29 -1.03 -1.76 -16.94
N PRO A 30 -2.18 -2.44 -16.81
CA PRO A 30 -2.68 -2.91 -15.52
C PRO A 30 -1.66 -3.72 -14.71
N ALA A 31 -0.84 -3.04 -13.92
CA ALA A 31 -0.10 -3.68 -12.85
C ALA A 31 -1.02 -3.90 -11.63
N ALA A 32 -0.65 -4.83 -10.78
CA ALA A 32 -1.29 -4.98 -9.48
C ALA A 32 -0.28 -5.53 -8.48
N MET A 33 -0.51 -5.23 -7.20
CA MET A 33 0.25 -5.79 -6.11
C MET A 33 -0.62 -6.29 -4.98
N THR A 34 -0.06 -7.19 -4.19
CA THR A 34 -0.51 -7.47 -2.83
C THR A 34 0.44 -6.82 -1.84
N LEU A 35 -0.08 -5.95 -0.99
CA LEU A 35 0.62 -5.30 0.09
C LEU A 35 0.29 -5.99 1.41
N GLN A 36 1.29 -6.23 2.22
CA GLN A 36 1.16 -6.75 3.59
C GLN A 36 1.77 -5.74 4.55
N ILE A 37 1.02 -5.38 5.59
CA ILE A 37 1.44 -4.41 6.62
C ILE A 37 1.52 -5.13 7.96
N TRP A 38 2.62 -4.95 8.67
CA TRP A 38 2.93 -5.61 9.93
C TRP A 38 3.06 -4.59 11.07
N SER A 39 2.51 -4.92 12.23
CA SER A 39 2.67 -4.14 13.45
C SER A 39 3.97 -4.49 14.17
N GLY A 40 4.38 -3.59 15.07
CA GLY A 40 5.53 -3.77 15.96
C GLY A 40 6.60 -2.75 15.69
N PRO A 41 7.58 -2.59 16.60
CA PRO A 41 8.80 -1.88 16.27
C PRO A 41 9.61 -2.75 15.31
N PHE A 42 9.51 -2.47 14.03
CA PHE A 42 10.35 -3.08 13.02
C PHE A 42 11.48 -2.12 12.66
N ALA A 43 12.63 -2.69 12.30
CA ALA A 43 13.72 -1.97 11.64
C ALA A 43 14.08 -2.82 10.42
N CYS A 44 13.93 -2.26 9.20
CA CYS A 44 14.39 -2.98 8.03
C CYS A 44 15.92 -3.06 8.09
N PRO A 45 16.52 -4.26 8.17
CA PRO A 45 17.97 -4.37 8.25
C PRO A 45 18.65 -3.87 6.96
N ALA A 46 17.94 -3.95 5.83
CA ALA A 46 18.29 -3.30 4.57
C ALA A 46 17.00 -3.01 3.75
N PRO A 47 17.00 -2.03 2.83
CA PRO A 47 15.83 -1.70 2.00
C PRO A 47 15.31 -2.87 1.15
N ASP A 48 16.20 -3.75 0.69
CA ASP A 48 15.84 -4.92 -0.14
C ASP A 48 15.76 -6.22 0.67
N SER A 49 15.94 -6.15 2.00
CA SER A 49 15.84 -7.34 2.84
C SER A 49 14.40 -7.82 2.88
N THR A 50 14.19 -9.12 2.72
CA THR A 50 12.89 -9.70 3.01
C THR A 50 12.59 -9.52 4.50
N ILE A 51 11.35 -9.13 4.83
CA ILE A 51 10.88 -9.13 6.21
C ILE A 51 11.08 -10.56 6.77
N PRO A 52 11.94 -10.77 7.80
CA PRO A 52 12.17 -12.11 8.33
C PRO A 52 10.86 -12.64 8.90
N LYS A 53 10.39 -13.79 8.40
CA LYS A 53 9.26 -14.52 9.00
C LYS A 53 9.63 -14.87 10.44
N GLY A 54 9.00 -14.18 11.40
CA GLY A 54 9.25 -14.33 12.83
C GLY A 54 9.86 -13.10 13.53
N SER A 55 10.30 -12.07 12.78
CA SER A 55 10.80 -10.80 13.35
C SER A 55 9.88 -9.60 13.10
N ALA A 56 8.97 -9.68 12.13
CA ALA A 56 7.85 -8.75 12.04
C ALA A 56 6.79 -9.14 13.07
N GLY A 57 6.17 -8.16 13.74
CA GLY A 57 5.15 -8.43 14.75
C GLY A 57 3.87 -9.02 14.15
N THR A 58 2.70 -8.48 14.46
CA THR A 58 1.44 -9.06 13.97
C THR A 58 1.12 -8.54 12.58
N LEU A 59 0.83 -9.42 11.61
CA LEU A 59 0.29 -9.00 10.32
C LEU A 59 -1.04 -8.25 10.56
N LEU A 60 -1.06 -6.96 10.24
CA LEU A 60 -2.22 -6.09 10.44
C LEU A 60 -3.21 -6.22 9.29
N LYS A 61 -2.70 -6.21 8.06
CA LYS A 61 -3.55 -6.13 6.89
C LYS A 61 -2.84 -6.67 5.65
N THR A 62 -3.63 -7.31 4.79
CA THR A 62 -3.26 -7.63 3.42
C THR A 62 -4.22 -6.91 2.49
N ILE A 63 -3.71 -6.19 1.50
CA ILE A 63 -4.51 -5.39 0.56
C ILE A 63 -4.06 -5.71 -0.86
N SER A 64 -4.99 -6.03 -1.75
CA SER A 64 -4.71 -6.07 -3.19
C SER A 64 -4.98 -4.69 -3.78
N ILE A 65 -3.99 -4.14 -4.48
CA ILE A 65 -4.00 -2.78 -5.01
C ILE A 65 -3.68 -2.88 -6.50
N PRO A 66 -4.67 -2.71 -7.39
CA PRO A 66 -4.40 -2.53 -8.80
C PRO A 66 -3.82 -1.13 -9.04
N GLU A 67 -3.07 -0.98 -10.12
CA GLU A 67 -2.64 0.31 -10.65
C GLU A 67 -3.86 1.21 -10.85
N THR A 68 -3.68 2.53 -10.74
CA THR A 68 -4.74 3.57 -10.78
C THR A 68 -5.68 3.64 -9.58
N THR A 69 -5.45 2.81 -8.55
CA THR A 69 -6.25 2.80 -7.32
C THR A 69 -5.46 3.34 -6.15
N CYS A 70 -6.03 4.35 -5.49
CA CYS A 70 -5.57 4.79 -4.18
C CYS A 70 -6.23 3.93 -3.10
N ALA A 71 -5.41 3.21 -2.33
CA ALA A 71 -5.88 2.46 -1.18
C ALA A 71 -5.57 3.22 0.12
N VAL A 72 -6.61 3.53 0.89
CA VAL A 72 -6.44 4.07 2.25
C VAL A 72 -5.99 2.93 3.17
N ALA A 73 -4.78 3.09 3.70
CA ALA A 73 -4.15 2.13 4.59
C ALA A 73 -3.30 2.87 5.61
N ASN A 74 -3.57 2.62 6.89
CA ASN A 74 -2.79 3.22 7.96
C ASN A 74 -1.53 2.39 8.20
N PHE A 75 -0.38 3.03 8.09
CA PHE A 75 0.92 2.46 8.42
C PHE A 75 1.39 3.10 9.73
N PRO A 76 1.28 2.40 10.87
CA PRO A 76 1.75 2.93 12.14
C PRO A 76 3.24 3.28 12.10
N LEU A 77 3.68 4.18 12.98
CA LEU A 77 5.10 4.41 13.20
C LEU A 77 5.81 3.10 13.58
N ASN A 78 7.02 2.93 13.03
CA ASN A 78 7.85 1.74 13.16
C ASN A 78 7.25 0.46 12.56
N SER A 79 6.15 0.53 11.83
CA SER A 79 5.61 -0.63 11.12
C SER A 79 6.54 -1.10 10.00
N ALA A 80 6.25 -2.27 9.46
CA ALA A 80 6.89 -2.71 8.23
C ALA A 80 5.85 -3.09 7.20
N PHE A 81 6.22 -2.99 5.93
CA PHE A 81 5.44 -3.54 4.85
C PHE A 81 6.32 -4.23 3.82
N ASN A 82 5.72 -5.21 3.17
CA ASN A 82 6.23 -5.82 1.95
C ASN A 82 5.13 -5.77 0.89
N ALA A 83 5.53 -5.67 -0.37
CA ALA A 83 4.63 -5.75 -1.49
C ALA A 83 5.11 -6.82 -2.46
N THR A 84 4.17 -7.51 -3.09
CA THR A 84 4.45 -8.50 -4.13
C THR A 84 3.61 -8.19 -5.35
N MET A 85 4.25 -8.12 -6.50
CA MET A 85 3.58 -7.87 -7.77
C MET A 85 2.73 -9.09 -8.16
N THR A 86 1.43 -8.89 -8.34
CA THR A 86 0.46 -9.92 -8.70
C THR A 86 0.00 -9.83 -10.15
N ALA A 87 0.20 -8.68 -10.80
CA ALA A 87 0.06 -8.52 -12.25
C ALA A 87 1.20 -7.62 -12.74
N ALA A 88 1.86 -8.06 -13.82
CA ALA A 88 2.93 -7.30 -14.45
C ALA A 88 2.35 -6.13 -15.26
N PRO A 89 3.07 -5.00 -15.35
CA PRO A 89 2.65 -3.89 -16.19
C PRO A 89 2.76 -4.24 -17.68
N LYS A 90 2.32 -3.34 -18.56
CA LYS A 90 2.52 -3.46 -20.01
C LYS A 90 3.99 -3.64 -20.37
N THR A 91 4.23 -4.31 -21.49
CA THR A 91 5.57 -4.44 -22.07
C THR A 91 6.21 -3.09 -22.33
N GLY A 92 7.47 -2.93 -21.95
CA GLY A 92 8.24 -1.70 -22.13
C GLY A 92 8.20 -0.75 -20.93
N THR A 93 7.45 -1.08 -19.87
CA THR A 93 7.55 -0.40 -18.57
C THR A 93 8.96 -0.58 -18.00
N ALA A 94 9.60 0.51 -17.61
CA ALA A 94 10.96 0.54 -17.10
C ALA A 94 11.04 0.14 -15.62
N GLY A 95 10.00 0.46 -14.83
CA GLY A 95 9.97 0.13 -13.40
C GLY A 95 8.59 0.27 -12.77
N CYS A 96 8.44 -0.32 -11.57
CA CYS A 96 7.28 -0.14 -10.72
C CYS A 96 7.70 0.19 -9.29
N TYR A 97 6.88 0.97 -8.60
CA TYR A 97 7.12 1.45 -7.24
C TYR A 97 5.85 1.36 -6.41
N VAL A 98 6.01 1.07 -5.13
CA VAL A 98 4.99 1.31 -4.10
C VAL A 98 5.13 2.74 -3.62
N GLN A 99 4.09 3.54 -3.79
CA GLN A 99 4.09 4.93 -3.35
C GLN A 99 3.20 5.07 -2.12
N LEU A 100 3.80 5.46 -0.99
CA LEU A 100 3.10 5.74 0.27
C LEU A 100 2.85 7.23 0.43
N PHE A 101 1.70 7.61 0.98
CA PHE A 101 1.26 8.99 1.20
C PHE A 101 0.96 9.25 2.66
N LYS A 102 1.40 10.41 3.15
CA LYS A 102 1.27 10.79 4.56
C LYS A 102 -0.19 10.89 5.02
N GLU A 103 -1.04 11.48 4.19
CA GLU A 103 -2.47 11.68 4.47
C GLU A 103 -3.31 10.51 3.93
N GLN A 104 -4.60 10.47 4.27
CA GLN A 104 -5.55 9.48 3.76
C GLN A 104 -6.02 9.82 2.33
N GLY A 105 -5.08 9.85 1.39
CA GLY A 105 -5.33 10.05 -0.03
C GLY A 105 -4.02 10.09 -0.83
N CYS A 106 -4.10 9.85 -2.13
CA CYS A 106 -2.94 9.75 -3.03
C CYS A 106 -2.68 11.05 -3.83
N GLY A 107 -3.28 12.17 -3.41
CA GLY A 107 -3.06 13.47 -4.05
C GLY A 107 -1.75 14.11 -3.61
N THR A 108 -0.87 14.45 -4.55
CA THR A 108 0.39 15.13 -4.25
C THR A 108 0.13 16.59 -3.86
N THR A 109 0.40 16.92 -2.60
CA THR A 109 0.29 18.28 -2.06
C THR A 109 1.47 18.56 -1.13
N LEU A 110 1.71 19.82 -0.77
CA LEU A 110 2.79 20.19 0.16
C LEU A 110 2.67 19.48 1.52
N THR A 111 1.44 19.18 1.95
CA THR A 111 1.15 18.49 3.21
C THR A 111 1.14 16.97 3.05
N ASN A 112 0.77 16.47 1.87
CA ASN A 112 0.71 15.05 1.57
C ASN A 112 1.96 14.59 0.83
N GLN A 113 3.07 14.55 1.56
CA GLN A 113 4.34 14.03 1.05
C GLN A 113 4.23 12.53 0.78
N TYR A 114 5.03 12.06 -0.18
CA TYR A 114 5.06 10.65 -0.57
C TYR A 114 6.48 10.09 -0.54
N HIS A 115 6.59 8.77 -0.34
CA HIS A 115 7.83 8.04 -0.51
C HIS A 115 7.60 6.80 -1.38
N GLY A 116 8.50 6.61 -2.36
CA GLY A 116 8.48 5.48 -3.29
C GLY A 116 9.44 4.37 -2.88
N TYR A 117 9.02 3.12 -3.03
CA TYR A 117 9.83 1.93 -2.81
C TYR A 117 9.82 1.09 -4.08
N PRO A 118 10.98 0.89 -4.75
CA PRO A 118 11.04 0.16 -6.00
C PRO A 118 10.80 -1.32 -5.79
N PHE A 119 10.10 -1.94 -6.75
CA PHE A 119 10.17 -3.39 -6.90
C PHE A 119 11.54 -3.78 -7.48
N ASP A 120 12.00 -4.99 -7.16
CA ASP A 120 13.23 -5.57 -7.73
C ASP A 120 13.16 -5.82 -9.25
N SER A 121 11.95 -5.96 -9.81
CA SER A 121 11.67 -5.99 -11.24
C SER A 121 10.20 -5.68 -11.55
N VAL A 122 9.80 -5.75 -12.83
CA VAL A 122 8.41 -5.61 -13.29
C VAL A 122 7.72 -6.96 -13.56
N ALA A 123 8.31 -8.08 -13.16
CA ALA A 123 7.70 -9.40 -13.31
C ALA A 123 6.68 -9.72 -12.19
N VAL A 124 5.70 -10.57 -12.47
CA VAL A 124 4.86 -11.15 -11.40
C VAL A 124 5.75 -11.91 -10.42
N GLY A 125 5.50 -11.71 -9.12
CA GLY A 125 6.31 -12.26 -8.04
C GLY A 125 7.44 -11.35 -7.58
N SER A 126 7.73 -10.27 -8.30
CA SER A 126 8.66 -9.23 -7.83
C SER A 126 8.22 -8.63 -6.52
N VAL A 127 9.20 -8.22 -5.72
CA VAL A 127 8.97 -7.76 -4.35
C VAL A 127 9.53 -6.38 -4.08
N VAL A 128 8.85 -5.65 -3.20
CA VAL A 128 9.49 -4.65 -2.34
C VAL A 128 9.89 -5.39 -1.07
N GLY A 129 11.20 -5.46 -0.81
CA GLY A 129 11.79 -6.25 0.27
C GLY A 129 11.25 -5.86 1.64
N CYS A 130 11.61 -4.67 2.12
CA CYS A 130 11.11 -4.11 3.37
C CYS A 130 11.05 -2.58 3.34
N GLY A 131 9.84 -2.04 3.43
CA GLY A 131 9.65 -0.62 3.70
C GLY A 131 9.22 -0.39 5.15
N ASN A 132 9.75 0.67 5.78
CA ASN A 132 9.46 1.00 7.17
C ASN A 132 9.24 2.52 7.36
N PRO A 133 8.07 2.94 7.87
CA PRO A 133 7.80 4.30 8.32
C PRO A 133 8.50 4.61 9.65
N VAL A 134 9.75 5.07 9.59
CA VAL A 134 10.52 5.41 10.81
C VAL A 134 10.29 6.84 11.33
N ALA A 135 9.98 7.79 10.43
CA ALA A 135 9.90 9.21 10.77
C ALA A 135 8.46 9.73 10.95
N PHE A 136 7.49 9.16 10.23
CA PHE A 136 6.08 9.54 10.29
C PHE A 136 5.19 8.38 9.81
N ALA A 137 3.92 8.40 10.20
CA ALA A 137 2.92 7.43 9.74
C ALA A 137 2.40 7.79 8.34
N TYR A 138 1.93 6.79 7.59
CA TYR A 138 1.27 6.95 6.29
C TYR A 138 -0.21 6.58 6.38
N GLY A 139 -1.02 7.19 5.52
CA GLY A 139 -2.48 7.01 5.45
C GLY A 139 -2.99 6.43 4.14
N ALA A 140 -2.18 6.44 3.07
CA ALA A 140 -2.57 5.87 1.79
C ALA A 140 -1.39 5.30 1.01
N VAL A 141 -1.72 4.48 0.00
CA VAL A 141 -0.76 3.75 -0.83
C VAL A 141 -1.33 3.50 -2.22
N GLU A 142 -0.47 3.55 -3.22
CA GLU A 142 -0.76 3.09 -4.58
C GLU A 142 0.45 2.39 -5.21
N ILE A 143 0.23 1.73 -6.34
CA ILE A 143 1.30 1.23 -7.22
C ILE A 143 1.40 2.13 -8.44
N VAL A 144 2.64 2.50 -8.78
CA VAL A 144 3.01 3.43 -9.85
C VAL A 144 4.00 2.70 -10.77
N CYS A 145 3.71 2.58 -12.07
CA CYS A 145 4.55 1.87 -13.04
C CYS A 145 4.81 2.73 -14.28
N GLU A 146 6.08 3.04 -14.57
CA GLU A 146 6.51 3.93 -15.67
C GLU A 146 7.46 3.23 -16.65
#